data_AF-A0A9E3M7H1-F1
#
_entry.id   AF-A0A9E3M7H1-F1
#
_cell.length_a   1.000
_cell.length_b   1.000
_cell.length_c   1.000
_cell.angle_alpha   90.00
_cell.angle_beta   90.00
_cell.angle_gamma   90.00
#
_symmetry.space_group_name_H-M   'P 1'
#
loop_
_entity.id
_entity.type
_entity.pdbx_description
1 polymer ?
#
loop_
_entity_poly.entity_id
_entity_poly.type
_entity_poly.pdbx_seq_one_letter_code
_entity_poly.pdbx_strand_id
1 'polypeptide(L)'
;MKISQKLTFGFLAIVSLVAVVGSICLYQLHEIAEPLEQDIPETIRTISESSYLDGLAQFIRYYDEVLTQSARNYAFTQDKKWEQRYRDVEPKLGRIIKKAIEGGDEKDKEYFSSVDKANLALVDMEYEAIELVNNRQTEKAVKILEDNEYWNQKKVYEQGLRDYVQRKGVRYDEALATSTEEVELVNNHTRNLIKTSTRLVFVFVAVALILSIGIGYLIFHSISNPIAKLKAAIAQIGAGDLDTRIEVNSNDEIGDLASSFNKMARDLKSTTASIEKLKQAEEKSHKTLKELERFNNLAVGRELRMIGLKKEVDGLLCEFGREEKYKSDYQKIESKSLSGNTD
;
A
#
# COMPACT_ATOMS: atom_id res chain seq x y z
N MET A 1 -28.13 -13.89 3.69
CA MET A 1 -27.27 -12.74 4.06
C MET A 1 -27.40 -11.71 2.96
N LYS A 2 -27.63 -10.45 3.31
CA LYS A 2 -27.89 -9.38 2.34
C LYS A 2 -26.71 -9.18 1.40
N ILE A 3 -26.94 -8.71 0.17
CA ILE A 3 -25.88 -8.40 -0.82
C ILE A 3 -24.88 -7.41 -0.23
N SER A 4 -25.38 -6.36 0.45
CA SER A 4 -24.55 -5.36 1.12
C SER A 4 -23.64 -6.02 2.16
N GLN A 5 -24.16 -6.94 2.97
CA GLN A 5 -23.40 -7.68 3.97
C GLN A 5 -22.32 -8.56 3.34
N LYS A 6 -22.61 -9.23 2.22
CA LYS A 6 -21.63 -10.06 1.48
C LYS A 6 -20.48 -9.21 0.94
N LEU A 7 -20.79 -8.06 0.35
CA LEU A 7 -19.79 -7.10 -0.15
C LEU A 7 -18.97 -6.51 0.99
N THR A 8 -19.60 -6.04 2.07
CA THR A 8 -18.87 -5.48 3.22
C THR A 8 -17.95 -6.52 3.85
N PHE A 9 -18.36 -7.78 3.92
CA PHE A 9 -17.52 -8.85 4.44
C PHE A 9 -16.30 -9.10 3.53
N GLY A 10 -16.50 -9.13 2.21
CA GLY A 10 -15.40 -9.24 1.25
C GLY A 10 -14.40 -8.08 1.34
N PHE A 11 -14.89 -6.84 1.41
CA PHE A 11 -14.04 -5.65 1.57
C PHE A 11 -13.31 -5.64 2.91
N LEU A 12 -14.01 -5.93 4.02
CA LEU A 12 -13.38 -6.02 5.34
C LEU A 12 -12.32 -7.10 5.41
N ALA A 13 -12.54 -8.26 4.77
CA ALA A 13 -11.55 -9.32 4.70
C ALA A 13 -10.28 -8.86 3.97
N ILE A 14 -10.41 -8.14 2.84
CA ILE A 14 -9.27 -7.60 2.09
C ILE A 14 -8.54 -6.53 2.92
N VAL A 15 -9.25 -5.58 3.51
CA VAL A 15 -8.66 -4.51 4.33
C VAL A 15 -7.93 -5.10 5.54
N SER A 16 -8.55 -6.06 6.24
CA SER A 16 -7.92 -6.76 7.36
C SER A 16 -6.66 -7.50 6.93
N LEU A 17 -6.68 -8.16 5.77
CA LEU A 17 -5.52 -8.87 5.24
C LEU A 17 -4.39 -7.91 4.90
N VAL A 18 -4.67 -6.80 4.22
CA VAL A 18 -3.66 -5.75 3.92
C VAL A 18 -3.09 -5.16 5.21
N ALA A 19 -3.92 -4.89 6.22
CA ALA A 19 -3.47 -4.37 7.50
C ALA A 19 -2.56 -5.35 8.25
N VAL A 20 -2.90 -6.63 8.27
CA VAL A 20 -2.06 -7.68 8.90
C VAL A 20 -0.73 -7.81 8.17
N VAL A 21 -0.73 -7.92 6.83
CA VAL A 21 0.50 -8.02 6.05
C VAL A 21 1.37 -6.78 6.20
N GLY A 22 0.77 -5.59 6.16
CA GLY A 22 1.47 -4.33 6.39
C GLY A 22 2.10 -4.26 7.78
N SER A 23 1.36 -4.64 8.83
CA SER A 23 1.86 -4.65 10.21
C SER A 23 3.04 -5.62 10.38
N ILE A 24 2.95 -6.81 9.80
CA ILE A 24 4.04 -7.81 9.84
C ILE A 24 5.27 -7.30 9.08
N CYS A 25 5.07 -6.65 7.93
CA CYS A 25 6.17 -6.08 7.16
C CYS A 25 6.89 -4.97 7.95
N LEU A 26 6.12 -4.08 8.60
CA LEU A 26 6.68 -3.04 9.45
C LEU A 26 7.44 -3.62 10.66
N TYR A 27 6.89 -4.65 11.30
CA TYR A 27 7.56 -5.34 12.40
C TYR A 27 8.89 -5.96 11.96
N GLN A 28 8.90 -6.68 10.83
CA GLN A 28 10.12 -7.28 10.27
C GLN A 28 11.16 -6.22 9.87
N LEU A 29 10.72 -5.08 9.34
CA LEU A 29 11.61 -3.99 8.97
C LEU A 29 12.28 -3.38 10.22
N HIS A 30 11.52 -3.23 11.31
CA HIS A 30 12.04 -2.73 12.58
C HIS A 30 13.09 -3.69 13.16
N GLU A 31 12.82 -5.00 13.15
CA GLU A 31 13.74 -6.04 13.65
C GLU A 31 15.06 -6.11 12.84
N ILE A 32 15.04 -5.74 11.56
CA ILE A 32 16.25 -5.64 10.72
C ILE A 32 17.01 -4.33 10.96
N ALA A 33 16.30 -3.23 11.24
CA ALA A 33 16.90 -1.90 11.36
C ALA A 33 17.53 -1.63 12.72
N GLU A 34 16.97 -2.16 13.80
CA GLU A 34 17.43 -1.90 15.18
C GLU A 34 18.93 -2.21 15.40
N PRO A 35 19.49 -3.35 14.95
CA PRO A 35 20.92 -3.65 15.12
C PRO A 35 21.85 -2.74 14.30
N LEU A 36 21.34 -2.08 13.26
CA LEU A 36 22.12 -1.20 12.38
C LEU A 36 22.14 0.25 12.86
N GLU A 37 21.14 0.68 13.64
CA GLU A 37 21.01 2.05 14.12
C GLU A 37 21.55 2.26 15.54
N GLN A 38 21.49 1.25 16.42
CA GLN A 38 21.80 1.45 17.85
C GLN A 38 23.23 1.12 18.25
N ASP A 39 23.91 0.20 17.57
CA ASP A 39 25.22 -0.27 17.98
C ASP A 39 26.25 0.00 16.88
N ILE A 40 26.95 1.15 16.97
CA ILE A 40 28.34 1.14 16.52
C ILE A 40 29.04 0.17 17.46
N PRO A 41 29.54 -0.99 16.99
CA PRO A 41 30.13 -1.97 17.88
C PRO A 41 31.19 -1.29 18.75
N GLU A 42 31.19 -1.58 20.05
CA GLU A 42 32.15 -0.99 20.99
C GLU A 42 33.59 -1.15 20.48
N THR A 43 33.84 -2.24 19.77
CA THR A 43 35.08 -2.53 19.02
C THR A 43 35.44 -1.43 17.99
N ILE A 44 34.48 -0.92 17.21
CA ILE A 44 34.70 0.19 16.26
C ILE A 44 35.00 1.50 17.00
N ARG A 45 34.35 1.75 18.14
CA ARG A 45 34.69 2.89 19.00
C ARG A 45 36.11 2.78 19.53
N THR A 46 36.52 1.60 20.03
CA THR A 46 37.87 1.35 20.52
C THR A 46 38.93 1.54 19.42
N ILE A 47 38.65 1.08 18.20
CA ILE A 47 39.52 1.28 17.02
C ILE A 47 39.67 2.76 16.68
N SER A 48 38.58 3.53 16.74
CA SER A 48 38.57 4.98 16.45
C SER A 48 39.33 5.80 17.48
N GLU A 49 39.05 5.60 18.78
CA GLU A 49 39.74 6.28 19.88
C GLU A 49 41.23 5.97 19.89
N SER A 50 41.60 4.72 19.63
CA SER A 50 43.00 4.33 19.56
C SER A 50 43.74 4.95 18.35
N SER A 51 43.03 5.25 17.26
CA SER A 51 43.61 5.94 16.09
C SER A 51 43.92 7.40 16.39
N TYR A 52 43.09 8.06 17.20
CA TYR A 52 43.34 9.43 17.65
C TYR A 52 44.61 9.54 18.51
N LEU A 53 44.74 8.68 19.52
CA LEU A 53 45.92 8.64 20.39
C LEU A 53 47.20 8.29 19.62
N ASP A 54 47.11 7.45 18.59
CA ASP A 54 48.24 7.14 17.70
C ASP A 54 48.75 8.37 16.94
N GLY A 55 47.81 9.17 16.40
CA GLY A 55 48.15 10.45 15.79
C GLY A 55 48.90 11.36 16.75
N LEU A 56 48.42 11.47 18.00
CA LEU A 56 49.10 12.25 19.03
C LEU A 56 50.50 11.69 19.33
N ALA A 57 50.65 10.38 19.52
CA ALA A 57 51.96 9.76 19.78
C ALA A 57 52.97 10.00 18.64
N GLN A 58 52.51 10.02 17.38
CA GLN A 58 53.36 10.39 16.25
C GLN A 58 53.78 11.86 16.28
N PHE A 59 52.86 12.78 16.61
CA PHE A 59 53.21 14.19 16.76
C PHE A 59 54.13 14.44 17.96
N ILE A 60 53.96 13.71 19.06
CA ILE A 60 54.81 13.78 20.25
C ILE A 60 56.25 13.45 19.85
N ARG A 61 56.47 12.28 19.23
CA ARG A 61 57.79 11.87 18.71
C ARG A 61 58.36 12.87 17.69
N TYR A 62 57.53 13.36 16.77
CA TYR A 62 57.97 14.34 15.77
C TYR A 62 58.45 15.64 16.43
N TYR A 63 57.66 16.21 17.35
CA TYR A 63 58.01 17.48 17.96
C TYR A 63 59.19 17.36 18.93
N ASP A 64 59.33 16.25 19.65
CA ASP A 64 60.51 15.98 20.48
C ASP A 64 61.79 15.94 19.65
N GLU A 65 61.79 15.26 18.51
CA GLU A 65 62.94 15.28 17.58
C GLU A 65 63.22 16.70 17.09
N VAL A 66 62.17 17.47 16.76
CA VAL A 66 62.31 18.87 16.36
C VAL A 66 62.94 19.73 17.46
N LEU A 67 62.54 19.56 18.73
CA LEU A 67 63.08 20.30 19.86
C LEU A 67 64.55 19.94 20.10
N THR A 68 64.87 18.66 20.22
CA THR A 68 66.23 18.17 20.43
C THR A 68 67.16 18.66 19.30
N GLN A 69 66.73 18.59 18.04
CA GLN A 69 67.53 19.10 16.93
C GLN A 69 67.67 20.63 16.96
N SER A 70 66.63 21.35 17.39
CA SER A 70 66.69 22.81 17.47
C SER A 70 67.63 23.27 18.59
N ALA A 71 67.57 22.65 19.77
CA ALA A 71 68.47 22.95 20.88
C ALA A 71 69.93 22.66 20.53
N ARG A 72 70.24 21.48 19.97
CA ARG A 72 71.59 21.13 19.53
C ARG A 72 72.10 22.04 18.43
N ASN A 73 71.32 22.25 17.36
CA ASN A 73 71.74 23.12 16.27
C ASN A 73 71.96 24.56 16.75
N TYR A 74 71.15 25.04 17.70
CA TYR A 74 71.39 26.35 18.29
C TYR A 74 72.71 26.38 19.08
N ALA A 75 72.98 25.36 19.87
CA ALA A 75 74.25 25.24 20.59
C ALA A 75 75.46 25.27 19.65
N PHE A 76 75.43 24.53 18.54
CA PHE A 76 76.58 24.48 17.61
C PHE A 76 76.71 25.70 16.70
N THR A 77 75.60 26.22 16.19
CA THR A 77 75.61 27.25 15.13
C THR A 77 75.38 28.66 15.64
N GLN A 78 74.76 28.82 16.81
CA GLN A 78 74.30 30.10 17.38
C GLN A 78 73.32 30.87 16.49
N ASP A 79 72.79 30.23 15.44
CA ASP A 79 71.81 30.81 14.55
C ASP A 79 70.45 30.87 15.26
N LYS A 80 69.99 32.10 15.54
CA LYS A 80 68.76 32.40 16.29
C LYS A 80 67.50 31.75 15.70
N LYS A 81 67.49 31.36 14.43
CA LYS A 81 66.35 30.63 13.84
C LYS A 81 66.04 29.33 14.59
N TRP A 82 67.05 28.67 15.14
CA TRP A 82 66.88 27.41 15.87
C TRP A 82 66.26 27.62 17.24
N GLU A 83 66.69 28.65 17.97
CA GLU A 83 66.04 29.07 19.21
C GLU A 83 64.57 29.45 18.97
N GLN A 84 64.30 30.22 17.91
CA GLN A 84 62.93 30.60 17.57
C GLN A 84 62.07 29.37 17.25
N ARG A 85 62.57 28.45 16.42
CA ARG A 85 61.90 27.18 16.12
C ARG A 85 61.62 26.37 17.39
N TYR A 86 62.56 26.33 18.34
CA TYR A 86 62.38 25.67 19.62
C TYR A 86 61.20 26.28 20.39
N ARG A 87 61.24 27.61 20.61
CA ARG A 87 60.19 28.34 21.36
C ARG A 87 58.82 28.26 20.70
N ASP A 88 58.74 28.13 19.37
CA ASP A 88 57.48 27.98 18.63
C ASP A 88 56.87 26.56 18.75
N VAL A 89 57.71 25.56 19.02
CA VAL A 89 57.32 24.14 19.01
C VAL A 89 57.07 23.59 20.41
N GLU A 90 57.84 24.00 21.40
CA GLU A 90 57.75 23.48 22.79
C GLU A 90 56.31 23.54 23.33
N PRO A 91 55.57 24.67 23.20
CA PRO A 91 54.21 24.74 23.73
C PRO A 91 53.24 23.83 22.99
N LYS A 92 53.52 23.47 21.73
CA LYS A 92 52.70 22.53 20.95
C LYS A 92 52.90 21.11 21.47
N LEU A 93 54.15 20.71 21.73
CA LEU A 93 54.45 19.40 22.28
C LEU A 93 53.76 19.19 23.63
N GLY A 94 53.92 20.12 24.57
CA GLY A 94 53.27 20.03 25.88
C GLY A 94 51.74 19.93 25.80
N ARG A 95 51.09 20.66 24.88
CA ARG A 95 49.64 20.52 24.65
C ARG A 95 49.24 19.15 24.12
N ILE A 96 50.05 18.55 23.24
CA ILE A 96 49.74 17.25 22.64
C ILE A 96 49.93 16.13 23.65
N ILE A 97 50.98 16.19 24.47
CA ILE A 97 51.19 15.25 25.57
C ILE A 97 50.02 15.29 26.56
N LYS A 98 49.55 16.48 26.96
CA LYS A 98 48.37 16.61 27.82
C LYS A 98 47.11 16.00 27.21
N LYS A 99 46.85 16.25 25.92
CA LYS A 99 45.72 15.62 25.21
C LYS A 99 45.83 14.10 25.17
N ALA A 100 47.04 13.56 25.02
CA ALA A 100 47.27 12.12 25.02
C ALA A 100 47.00 11.50 26.41
N ILE A 101 47.36 12.20 27.49
CA ILE A 101 47.00 11.80 28.86
C ILE A 101 45.48 11.87 29.07
N GLU A 102 44.84 12.96 28.69
CA GLU A 102 43.40 13.16 28.90
C GLU A 102 42.54 12.15 28.12
N GLY A 103 42.94 11.82 26.89
CA GLY A 103 42.22 10.91 25.99
C GLY A 103 42.51 9.43 26.19
N GLY A 104 43.52 9.06 26.99
CA GLY A 104 43.95 7.69 27.23
C GLY A 104 43.13 6.94 28.28
N ASP A 105 43.13 5.60 28.22
CA ASP A 105 42.71 4.77 29.35
C ASP A 105 43.71 4.87 30.53
N GLU A 106 43.44 4.19 31.64
CA GLU A 106 44.29 4.27 32.86
C GLU A 106 45.77 3.93 32.60
N LYS A 107 46.04 2.98 31.71
CA LYS A 107 47.38 2.53 31.37
C LYS A 107 48.02 3.42 30.30
N ASP A 108 47.25 3.94 29.35
CA ASP A 108 47.72 4.93 28.38
C ASP A 108 48.16 6.21 29.11
N LYS A 109 47.41 6.62 30.13
CA LYS A 109 47.78 7.71 31.05
C LYS A 109 49.11 7.46 31.74
N GLU A 110 49.38 6.23 32.18
CA GLU A 110 50.64 5.87 32.82
C GLU A 110 51.83 6.09 31.87
N TYR A 111 51.73 5.61 30.62
CA TYR A 111 52.76 5.79 29.61
C TYR A 111 52.97 7.27 29.26
N PHE A 112 51.90 8.00 28.94
CA PHE A 112 52.02 9.41 28.56
C PHE A 112 52.41 10.32 29.73
N SER A 113 52.09 9.96 30.98
CA SER A 113 52.59 10.69 32.15
C SER A 113 54.09 10.47 32.38
N SER A 114 54.62 9.28 32.06
CA SER A 114 56.07 9.03 32.05
C SER A 114 56.76 9.89 30.98
N VAL A 115 56.17 9.95 29.78
CA VAL A 115 56.63 10.81 28.68
C VAL A 115 56.60 12.29 29.08
N ASP A 116 55.53 12.76 29.72
CA ASP A 116 55.40 14.16 30.17
C ASP A 116 56.46 14.54 31.21
N LYS A 117 56.71 13.68 32.19
CA LYS A 117 57.75 13.91 33.21
C LYS A 117 59.14 14.01 32.57
N ALA A 118 59.47 13.09 31.68
CA ALA A 118 60.74 13.13 30.95
C ALA A 118 60.83 14.37 30.04
N ASN A 119 59.73 14.74 29.38
CA ASN A 119 59.63 15.93 28.55
C ASN A 119 59.94 17.20 29.34
N LEU A 120 59.32 17.38 30.52
CA LEU A 120 59.55 18.56 31.35
C LEU A 120 61.02 18.68 31.78
N ALA A 121 61.64 17.56 32.18
CA ALA A 121 63.06 17.54 32.51
C ALA A 121 63.97 17.87 31.31
N LEU A 122 63.64 17.33 30.12
CA LEU A 122 64.35 17.65 28.87
C LEU A 122 64.21 19.12 28.52
N VAL A 123 63.00 19.68 28.58
CA VAL A 123 62.72 21.08 28.29
C VAL A 123 63.49 22.01 29.23
N ASP A 124 63.55 21.70 30.53
CA ASP A 124 64.33 22.48 31.50
C ASP A 124 65.84 22.49 31.14
N MET A 125 66.40 21.33 30.81
CA MET A 125 67.81 21.20 30.38
C MET A 125 68.09 21.92 29.05
N GLU A 126 67.17 21.81 28.08
CA GLU A 126 67.28 22.44 26.77
C GLU A 126 67.16 23.97 26.87
N TYR A 127 66.28 24.50 27.74
CA TYR A 127 66.21 25.93 28.03
C TYR A 127 67.49 26.43 28.69
N GLU A 128 68.04 25.72 29.67
CA GLU A 128 69.32 26.09 30.30
C GLU A 128 70.43 26.15 29.25
N ALA A 129 70.52 25.15 28.37
CA ALA A 129 71.48 25.14 27.27
C ALA A 129 71.29 26.34 26.33
N ILE A 130 70.06 26.67 25.94
CA ILE A 130 69.74 27.84 25.09
C ILE A 130 70.19 29.14 25.76
N GLU A 131 69.91 29.33 27.06
CA GLU A 131 70.31 30.52 27.80
C GLU A 131 71.84 30.62 27.99
N LEU A 132 72.53 29.49 28.15
CA LEU A 132 73.99 29.46 28.16
C LEU A 132 74.57 29.90 26.80
N VAL A 133 73.98 29.47 25.68
CA VAL A 133 74.36 29.95 24.34
C VAL A 133 74.13 31.45 24.21
N ASN A 134 72.99 31.97 24.69
CA ASN A 134 72.69 33.40 24.72
C ASN A 134 73.75 34.21 25.49
N ASN A 135 74.29 33.63 26.56
CA ASN A 135 75.34 34.20 27.40
C ASN A 135 76.77 33.90 26.91
N ARG A 136 76.94 33.42 25.66
CA ARG A 136 78.22 33.06 25.04
C ARG A 136 78.98 31.94 25.75
N GLN A 137 78.27 31.07 26.47
CA GLN A 137 78.82 29.92 27.19
C GLN A 137 78.52 28.59 26.47
N THR A 138 78.82 28.53 25.17
CA THR A 138 78.46 27.41 24.29
C THR A 138 79.02 26.05 24.74
N GLU A 139 80.26 26.00 25.24
CA GLU A 139 80.85 24.74 25.73
C GLU A 139 80.05 24.14 26.89
N LYS A 140 79.52 24.98 27.79
CA LYS A 140 78.67 24.52 28.90
C LYS A 140 77.31 24.04 28.38
N ALA A 141 76.73 24.74 27.41
CA ALA A 141 75.47 24.34 26.78
C ALA A 141 75.58 22.95 26.13
N VAL A 142 76.63 22.72 25.34
CA VAL A 142 76.89 21.41 24.72
C VAL A 142 77.08 20.34 25.79
N LYS A 143 77.78 20.65 26.89
CA LYS A 143 77.96 19.70 28.00
C LYS A 143 76.63 19.26 28.62
N ILE A 144 75.65 20.15 28.77
CA ILE A 144 74.31 19.80 29.27
C ILE A 144 73.60 18.87 28.28
N LEU A 145 73.59 19.21 26.98
CA LEU A 145 72.90 18.44 25.95
C LEU A 145 73.53 17.07 25.68
N GLU A 146 74.77 16.86 26.09
CA GLU A 146 75.49 15.58 26.00
C GLU A 146 75.67 14.91 27.37
N ASP A 147 75.06 15.43 28.43
CA ASP A 147 75.14 14.84 29.77
C ASP A 147 74.42 13.49 29.82
N ASN A 148 74.89 12.60 30.68
CA ASN A 148 74.27 11.29 30.87
C ASN A 148 72.82 11.41 31.34
N GLU A 149 72.49 12.42 32.15
CA GLU A 149 71.12 12.64 32.62
C GLU A 149 70.19 13.05 31.47
N TYR A 150 70.64 13.91 30.56
CA TYR A 150 69.89 14.28 29.36
C TYR A 150 69.51 13.04 28.54
N TRP A 151 70.50 12.17 28.27
CA TRP A 151 70.27 10.95 27.51
C TRP A 151 69.46 9.90 28.26
N ASN A 152 69.53 9.89 29.60
CA ASN A 152 68.66 9.06 30.44
C ASN A 152 67.20 9.51 30.29
N GLN A 153 66.91 10.82 30.31
CA GLN A 153 65.57 11.32 30.08
C GLN A 153 65.07 11.03 28.66
N LYS A 154 65.91 11.16 27.62
CA LYS A 154 65.53 10.71 26.26
C LYS A 154 65.15 9.23 26.22
N LYS A 155 65.89 8.38 26.93
CA LYS A 155 65.59 6.94 27.01
C LYS A 155 64.24 6.67 27.69
N VAL A 156 63.95 7.35 28.80
CA VAL A 156 62.66 7.24 29.51
C VAL A 156 61.51 7.70 28.60
N TYR A 157 61.69 8.84 27.94
CA TYR A 157 60.73 9.40 27.01
C TYR A 157 60.39 8.41 25.88
N GLU A 158 61.42 7.89 25.20
CA GLU A 158 61.22 6.94 24.11
C GLU A 158 60.63 5.62 24.60
N GLN A 159 61.00 5.17 25.80
CA GLN A 159 60.48 3.94 26.37
C GLN A 159 58.97 4.06 26.65
N GLY A 160 58.51 5.17 27.22
CA GLY A 160 57.08 5.42 27.42
C GLY A 160 56.29 5.36 26.10
N LEU A 161 56.83 5.95 25.03
CA LEU A 161 56.20 5.86 23.70
C LEU A 161 56.24 4.46 23.09
N ARG A 162 57.33 3.71 23.28
CA ARG A 162 57.45 2.32 22.81
C ARG A 162 56.46 1.40 23.53
N ASP A 163 56.36 1.53 24.84
CA ASP A 163 55.48 0.71 25.67
C ASP A 163 53.99 0.95 25.29
N TYR A 164 53.62 2.21 25.02
CA TYR A 164 52.31 2.56 24.45
C TYR A 164 52.07 1.86 23.10
N VAL A 165 53.01 1.98 22.14
CA VAL A 165 52.86 1.37 20.80
C VAL A 165 52.79 -0.15 20.86
N GLN A 166 53.57 -0.78 21.74
CA GLN A 166 53.58 -2.23 21.90
C GLN A 166 52.27 -2.75 22.48
N ARG A 167 51.75 -2.11 23.53
CA ARG A 167 50.44 -2.46 24.10
C ARG A 167 49.32 -2.24 23.10
N LYS A 168 49.37 -1.14 22.35
CA LYS A 168 48.44 -0.84 21.25
C LYS A 168 48.37 -1.99 20.25
N GLY A 169 49.52 -2.53 19.80
CA GLY A 169 49.54 -3.63 18.83
C GLY A 169 48.67 -4.81 19.26
N VAL A 170 48.81 -5.23 20.52
CA VAL A 170 48.00 -6.31 21.11
C VAL A 170 46.52 -5.92 21.19
N ARG A 171 46.21 -4.71 21.68
CA ARG A 171 44.82 -4.23 21.85
C ARG A 171 44.09 -4.07 20.50
N TYR A 172 44.80 -3.67 19.44
CA TYR A 172 44.25 -3.56 18.09
C TYR A 172 43.95 -4.91 17.47
N ASP A 173 44.86 -5.88 17.58
CA ASP A 173 44.67 -7.21 17.03
C ASP A 173 43.48 -7.92 17.72
N GLU A 174 43.37 -7.78 19.04
CA GLU A 174 42.22 -8.26 19.82
C GLU A 174 40.91 -7.56 19.42
N ALA A 175 40.90 -6.22 19.40
CA ALA A 175 39.70 -5.46 19.03
C ALA A 175 39.27 -5.72 17.58
N LEU A 176 40.22 -5.92 16.66
CA LEU A 176 39.93 -6.25 15.27
C LEU A 176 39.34 -7.66 15.15
N ALA A 177 39.91 -8.65 15.86
CA ALA A 177 39.39 -10.01 15.89
C ALA A 177 37.96 -10.05 16.44
N THR A 178 37.72 -9.40 17.58
CA THR A 178 36.38 -9.28 18.17
C THR A 178 35.41 -8.55 17.23
N SER A 179 35.85 -7.46 16.59
CA SER A 179 35.01 -6.73 15.63
C SER A 179 34.63 -7.60 14.43
N THR A 180 35.57 -8.39 13.90
CA THR A 180 35.27 -9.31 12.78
C THR A 180 34.27 -10.38 13.18
N GLU A 181 34.36 -10.92 14.39
CA GLU A 181 33.43 -11.92 14.91
C GLU A 181 32.03 -11.32 15.18
N GLU A 182 31.95 -10.15 15.81
CA GLU A 182 30.69 -9.43 16.05
C GLU A 182 29.99 -9.05 14.75
N VAL A 183 30.73 -8.48 13.79
CA VAL A 183 30.20 -8.13 12.47
C VAL A 183 29.73 -9.37 11.73
N GLU A 184 30.45 -10.50 11.83
CA GLU A 184 30.04 -11.75 11.20
C GLU A 184 28.77 -12.33 11.85
N LEU A 185 28.66 -12.31 13.18
CA LEU A 185 27.47 -12.73 13.91
C LEU A 185 26.24 -11.89 13.56
N VAL A 186 26.37 -10.55 13.60
CA VAL A 186 25.30 -9.63 13.20
C VAL A 186 24.90 -9.86 11.76
N ASN A 187 25.88 -9.96 10.84
CA ASN A 187 25.59 -10.19 9.43
C ASN A 187 24.88 -11.54 9.18
N ASN A 188 25.30 -12.60 9.85
CA ASN A 188 24.66 -13.91 9.76
C ASN A 188 23.25 -13.91 10.36
N HIS A 189 23.06 -13.25 11.51
CA HIS A 189 21.75 -13.08 12.13
C HIS A 189 20.81 -12.29 11.21
N THR A 190 21.24 -11.12 10.73
CA THR A 190 20.49 -10.27 9.79
C THR A 190 20.16 -11.01 8.50
N ARG A 191 21.10 -11.79 7.95
CA ARG A 191 20.86 -12.61 6.75
C ARG A 191 19.79 -13.68 6.99
N ASN A 192 19.74 -14.27 8.18
CA ASN A 192 18.72 -15.27 8.53
C ASN A 192 17.35 -14.63 8.76
N LEU A 193 17.30 -13.45 9.40
CA LEU A 193 16.09 -12.64 9.53
C LEU A 193 15.54 -12.28 8.15
N ILE A 194 16.37 -11.72 7.26
CA ILE A 194 15.98 -11.35 5.89
C ILE A 194 15.42 -12.57 5.13
N LYS A 195 16.08 -13.73 5.19
CA LYS A 195 15.59 -14.96 4.53
C LYS A 195 14.23 -15.41 5.06
N THR A 196 14.04 -15.36 6.38
CA THR A 196 12.80 -15.78 7.04
C THR A 196 11.67 -14.80 6.73
N SER A 197 11.93 -13.50 6.84
CA SER A 197 11.02 -12.41 6.48
C SER A 197 10.57 -12.50 5.02
N THR A 198 11.52 -12.68 4.10
CA THR A 198 11.20 -12.85 2.66
C THR A 198 10.29 -14.06 2.42
N ARG A 199 10.56 -15.20 3.07
CA ARG A 199 9.71 -16.40 2.96
C ARG A 199 8.30 -16.14 3.47
N LEU A 200 8.16 -15.47 4.63
CA LEU A 200 6.86 -15.13 5.19
C LEU A 200 6.07 -14.19 4.29
N VAL A 201 6.71 -13.17 3.71
CA VAL A 201 6.07 -12.27 2.73
C VAL A 201 5.49 -13.05 1.56
N PHE A 202 6.25 -13.99 0.96
CA PHE A 202 5.73 -14.83 -0.13
C PHE A 202 4.54 -15.70 0.30
N VAL A 203 4.58 -16.27 1.51
CA VAL A 203 3.45 -17.05 2.05
C VAL A 203 2.20 -16.17 2.20
N PHE A 204 2.34 -14.98 2.78
CA PHE A 204 1.21 -14.06 2.95
C PHE A 204 0.63 -13.60 1.61
N VAL A 205 1.47 -13.29 0.62
CA VAL A 205 1.02 -12.96 -0.73
C VAL A 205 0.26 -14.13 -1.37
N ALA A 206 0.75 -15.37 -1.21
CA ALA A 206 0.07 -16.55 -1.72
C ALA A 206 -1.31 -16.75 -1.05
N VAL A 207 -1.40 -16.62 0.28
CA VAL A 207 -2.68 -16.70 1.01
C VAL A 207 -3.63 -15.59 0.58
N ALA A 208 -3.14 -14.36 0.42
CA ALA A 208 -3.92 -13.22 -0.05
C ALA A 208 -4.53 -13.45 -1.44
N LEU A 209 -3.75 -14.03 -2.36
CA LEU A 209 -4.21 -14.39 -3.70
C LEU A 209 -5.31 -15.46 -3.66
N ILE A 210 -5.11 -16.52 -2.88
CA ILE A 210 -6.10 -17.60 -2.73
C ILE A 210 -7.42 -17.04 -2.16
N LEU A 211 -7.36 -16.21 -1.12
CA LEU A 211 -8.54 -15.59 -0.54
C LEU A 211 -9.23 -14.63 -1.51
N SER A 212 -8.47 -13.85 -2.27
CA SER A 212 -9.02 -12.93 -3.28
C SER A 212 -9.78 -13.69 -4.39
N ILE A 213 -9.22 -14.81 -4.86
CA ILE A 213 -9.87 -15.68 -5.84
C ILE A 213 -11.15 -16.28 -5.24
N GLY A 214 -11.10 -16.74 -3.98
CA GLY A 214 -12.26 -17.29 -3.27
C GLY A 214 -13.40 -16.28 -3.11
N ILE A 215 -13.09 -15.05 -2.68
CA ILE A 215 -14.08 -13.97 -2.55
C ILE A 215 -14.67 -13.61 -3.92
N GLY A 216 -13.82 -13.49 -4.96
CA GLY A 216 -14.27 -13.22 -6.32
C GLY A 216 -15.22 -14.29 -6.85
N TYR A 217 -14.91 -15.56 -6.60
CA TYR A 217 -15.77 -16.69 -6.96
C TYR A 217 -17.13 -16.61 -6.26
N LEU A 218 -17.15 -16.32 -4.94
CA LEU A 218 -18.38 -16.17 -4.17
C LEU A 218 -19.25 -15.01 -4.68
N ILE A 219 -18.65 -13.86 -4.99
CA ILE A 219 -19.37 -12.69 -5.55
C ILE A 219 -19.95 -13.05 -6.92
N PHE A 220 -19.16 -13.68 -7.79
CA PHE A 220 -19.61 -14.08 -9.12
C PHE A 220 -20.84 -14.99 -9.05
N HIS A 221 -20.80 -16.03 -8.21
CA HIS A 221 -21.89 -17.01 -8.18
C HIS A 221 -23.13 -16.52 -7.41
N SER A 222 -22.95 -15.66 -6.39
CA SER A 222 -24.06 -15.20 -5.55
C SER A 222 -24.70 -13.89 -5.99
N ILE A 223 -24.04 -13.11 -6.85
CA ILE A 223 -24.52 -11.79 -7.31
C ILE A 223 -24.48 -11.71 -8.83
N SER A 224 -23.29 -11.77 -9.43
CA SER A 224 -23.12 -11.47 -10.86
C SER A 224 -23.89 -12.44 -11.77
N ASN A 225 -23.82 -13.75 -11.50
CA ASN A 225 -24.47 -14.78 -12.30
C ASN A 225 -26.02 -14.73 -12.17
N PRO A 226 -26.62 -14.66 -10.96
CA PRO A 226 -28.07 -14.46 -10.82
C PRO A 226 -28.59 -13.19 -11.50
N ILE A 227 -27.86 -12.07 -11.42
CA ILE A 227 -28.23 -10.82 -12.12
C ILE A 227 -28.19 -11.02 -13.64
N ALA A 228 -27.17 -11.72 -14.15
CA ALA A 228 -27.09 -12.05 -15.58
C ALA A 228 -28.27 -12.93 -16.05
N LYS A 229 -28.65 -13.94 -15.25
CA LYS A 229 -29.84 -14.78 -15.51
C LYS A 229 -31.13 -13.96 -15.51
N LEU A 230 -31.29 -13.06 -14.54
CA LEU A 230 -32.46 -12.17 -14.48
C LEU A 230 -32.53 -11.24 -15.70
N LYS A 231 -31.40 -10.65 -16.11
CA LYS A 231 -31.31 -9.83 -17.32
C LYS A 231 -31.76 -10.61 -18.56
N ALA A 232 -31.31 -11.86 -18.70
CA ALA A 232 -31.70 -12.72 -19.82
C ALA A 232 -33.19 -13.06 -19.80
N ALA A 233 -33.75 -13.39 -18.64
CA ALA A 233 -35.18 -13.69 -18.48
C ALA A 233 -36.08 -12.48 -18.79
N ILE A 234 -35.68 -11.27 -18.37
CA ILE A 234 -36.38 -10.03 -18.71
C ILE A 234 -36.42 -9.82 -20.22
N ALA A 235 -35.30 -10.09 -20.92
CA ALA A 235 -35.27 -9.97 -22.39
C ALA A 235 -36.22 -10.97 -23.07
N GLN A 236 -36.37 -12.19 -22.54
CA GLN A 236 -37.31 -13.19 -23.06
C GLN A 236 -38.77 -12.77 -22.88
N ILE A 237 -39.13 -12.25 -21.71
CA ILE A 237 -40.47 -11.66 -21.47
C ILE A 237 -40.73 -10.50 -22.44
N GLY A 238 -39.74 -9.62 -22.65
CA GLY A 238 -39.84 -8.51 -23.60
C GLY A 238 -40.01 -8.95 -25.06
N ALA A 239 -39.54 -10.15 -25.41
CA ALA A 239 -39.74 -10.76 -26.72
C ALA A 239 -41.09 -11.50 -26.87
N GLY A 240 -41.91 -11.54 -25.81
CA GLY A 240 -43.24 -12.14 -25.82
C GLY A 240 -43.35 -13.55 -25.20
N ASP A 241 -42.24 -14.14 -24.73
CA ASP A 241 -42.28 -15.40 -23.99
C ASP A 241 -42.69 -15.16 -22.52
N LEU A 242 -44.00 -15.17 -22.26
CA LEU A 242 -44.57 -14.93 -20.92
C LEU A 242 -44.50 -16.15 -19.99
N ASP A 243 -43.95 -17.26 -20.46
CA ASP A 243 -43.76 -18.48 -19.67
C ASP A 243 -42.38 -18.56 -19.00
N THR A 244 -41.45 -17.66 -19.35
CA THR A 244 -40.14 -17.57 -18.70
C THR A 244 -40.27 -17.38 -17.18
N ARG A 245 -39.58 -18.22 -16.39
CA ARG A 245 -39.50 -18.11 -14.93
C ARG A 245 -38.05 -18.22 -14.46
N ILE A 246 -37.77 -17.64 -13.30
CA ILE A 246 -36.46 -17.74 -12.63
C ILE A 246 -36.64 -18.55 -11.35
N GLU A 247 -35.76 -19.52 -11.11
CA GLU A 247 -35.72 -20.24 -9.84
C GLU A 247 -35.30 -19.32 -8.68
N VAL A 248 -36.07 -19.35 -7.59
CA VAL A 248 -35.79 -18.58 -6.37
C VAL A 248 -34.98 -19.45 -5.42
N ASN A 249 -33.67 -19.47 -5.62
CA ASN A 249 -32.74 -20.32 -4.84
C ASN A 249 -32.01 -19.54 -3.71
N SER A 250 -32.40 -18.28 -3.45
CA SER A 250 -31.75 -17.42 -2.46
C SER A 250 -32.79 -16.71 -1.58
N ASN A 251 -32.45 -16.50 -0.30
CA ASN A 251 -33.25 -15.75 0.68
C ASN A 251 -32.62 -14.38 0.98
N ASP A 252 -32.21 -13.67 -0.07
CA ASP A 252 -31.64 -12.32 -0.02
C ASP A 252 -32.28 -11.43 -1.09
N GLU A 253 -31.74 -10.23 -1.30
CA GLU A 253 -32.29 -9.27 -2.26
C GLU A 253 -32.36 -9.81 -3.70
N ILE A 254 -31.49 -10.76 -4.07
CA ILE A 254 -31.58 -11.44 -5.38
C ILE A 254 -32.81 -12.35 -5.44
N GLY A 255 -33.09 -13.06 -4.35
CA GLY A 255 -34.30 -13.90 -4.22
C GLY A 255 -35.59 -13.10 -4.25
N ASP A 256 -35.61 -11.96 -3.56
CA ASP A 256 -36.74 -11.03 -3.56
C ASP A 256 -37.00 -10.46 -4.97
N LEU A 257 -35.92 -10.14 -5.69
CA LEU A 257 -36.00 -9.64 -7.06
C LEU A 257 -36.49 -10.73 -8.04
N ALA A 258 -36.00 -11.96 -7.92
CA ALA A 258 -36.47 -13.10 -8.71
C ALA A 258 -37.96 -13.41 -8.45
N SER A 259 -38.40 -13.34 -7.19
CA SER A 259 -39.79 -13.53 -6.80
C SER A 259 -40.70 -12.44 -7.38
N SER A 260 -40.25 -11.18 -7.31
CA SER A 260 -40.96 -10.02 -7.86
C SER A 260 -41.07 -10.11 -9.38
N PHE A 261 -39.98 -10.51 -10.06
CA PHE A 261 -39.98 -10.78 -11.50
C PHE A 261 -40.99 -11.86 -11.89
N ASN A 262 -40.99 -13.00 -11.19
CA ASN A 262 -41.93 -14.09 -11.47
C ASN A 262 -43.40 -13.65 -11.26
N LYS A 263 -43.67 -12.80 -10.28
CA LYS A 263 -45.00 -12.21 -10.08
C LYS A 263 -45.40 -11.33 -11.26
N MET A 264 -44.54 -10.40 -11.67
CA MET A 264 -44.76 -9.55 -12.85
C MET A 264 -45.02 -10.39 -14.12
N ALA A 265 -44.25 -11.45 -14.35
CA ALA A 265 -44.43 -12.33 -15.50
C ALA A 265 -45.80 -13.04 -15.47
N ARG A 266 -46.27 -13.47 -14.29
CA ARG A 266 -47.63 -14.05 -14.13
C ARG A 266 -48.73 -13.02 -14.40
N ASP A 267 -48.58 -11.81 -13.86
CA ASP A 267 -49.57 -10.74 -14.01
C ASP A 267 -49.68 -10.31 -15.49
N LEU A 268 -48.55 -10.19 -16.18
CA LEU A 268 -48.50 -9.96 -17.64
C LEU A 268 -49.20 -11.08 -18.41
N LYS A 269 -48.88 -12.35 -18.13
CA LYS A 269 -49.54 -13.49 -18.79
C LYS A 269 -51.05 -13.49 -18.59
N SER A 270 -51.50 -13.21 -17.36
CA SER A 270 -52.94 -13.14 -17.04
C SER A 270 -53.63 -11.98 -17.75
N THR A 271 -52.99 -10.81 -17.81
CA THR A 271 -53.52 -9.63 -18.50
C THR A 271 -53.65 -9.87 -20.00
N THR A 272 -52.60 -10.41 -20.64
CA THR A 272 -52.64 -10.76 -22.07
C THR A 272 -53.72 -11.78 -22.39
N ALA A 273 -53.87 -12.83 -21.55
CA ALA A 273 -54.94 -13.82 -21.73
C ALA A 273 -56.34 -13.21 -21.56
N SER A 274 -56.50 -12.22 -20.67
CA SER A 274 -57.77 -11.52 -20.48
C SER A 274 -58.11 -10.63 -21.66
N ILE A 275 -57.13 -9.91 -22.22
CA ILE A 275 -57.28 -9.11 -23.45
C ILE A 275 -57.69 -10.01 -24.61
N GLU A 276 -57.06 -11.19 -24.76
CA GLU A 276 -57.37 -12.12 -25.83
C GLU A 276 -58.81 -12.66 -25.73
N LYS A 277 -59.26 -12.99 -24.51
CA LYS A 277 -60.66 -13.37 -24.26
C LYS A 277 -61.63 -12.24 -24.57
N LEU A 278 -61.29 -10.99 -24.23
CA LEU A 278 -62.12 -9.83 -24.55
C LEU A 278 -62.24 -9.64 -26.07
N LYS A 279 -61.14 -9.77 -26.82
CA LYS A 279 -61.16 -9.74 -28.29
C LYS A 279 -62.05 -10.83 -28.88
N GLN A 280 -61.93 -12.06 -28.39
CA GLN A 280 -62.79 -13.16 -28.86
C GLN A 280 -64.28 -12.93 -28.56
N ALA A 281 -64.59 -12.36 -27.39
CA ALA A 281 -65.96 -12.00 -27.03
C ALA A 281 -66.50 -10.85 -27.89
N GLU A 282 -65.67 -9.85 -28.20
CA GLU A 282 -66.00 -8.76 -29.12
C GLU A 282 -66.27 -9.28 -30.54
N GLU A 283 -65.41 -10.14 -31.08
CA GLU A 283 -65.60 -10.76 -32.39
C GLU A 283 -66.88 -11.60 -32.46
N LYS A 284 -67.16 -12.38 -31.40
CA LYS A 284 -68.39 -13.18 -31.31
C LYS A 284 -69.62 -12.27 -31.27
N SER A 285 -69.58 -11.21 -30.49
CA SER A 285 -70.65 -10.20 -30.43
C SER A 285 -70.87 -9.55 -31.80
N HIS A 286 -69.79 -9.20 -32.50
CA HIS A 286 -69.86 -8.62 -33.85
C HIS A 286 -70.47 -9.60 -34.88
N LYS A 287 -70.14 -10.90 -34.80
CA LYS A 287 -70.78 -11.94 -35.65
C LYS A 287 -72.27 -12.06 -35.37
N THR A 288 -72.66 -12.13 -34.09
CA THR A 288 -74.07 -12.22 -33.69
C THR A 288 -74.85 -10.97 -34.13
N LEU A 289 -74.28 -9.77 -34.03
CA LEU A 289 -74.90 -8.54 -34.54
C LEU A 289 -75.14 -8.62 -36.05
N LYS A 290 -74.16 -9.06 -36.84
CA LYS A 290 -74.33 -9.25 -38.30
C LYS A 290 -75.40 -10.27 -38.66
N GLU A 291 -75.49 -11.38 -37.92
CA GLU A 291 -76.55 -12.37 -38.10
C GLU A 291 -77.93 -11.79 -37.78
N LEU A 292 -78.02 -11.01 -36.70
CA LEU A 292 -79.26 -10.36 -36.30
C LEU A 292 -79.73 -9.34 -37.34
N GLU A 293 -78.82 -8.52 -37.89
CA GLU A 293 -79.13 -7.60 -39.00
C GLU A 293 -79.64 -8.33 -40.24
N ARG A 294 -78.99 -9.45 -40.62
CA ARG A 294 -79.44 -10.29 -41.75
C ARG A 294 -80.83 -10.86 -41.51
N PHE A 295 -81.09 -11.39 -40.33
CA PHE A 295 -82.40 -11.93 -39.96
C PHE A 295 -83.46 -10.84 -40.01
N ASN A 296 -83.17 -9.66 -39.44
CA ASN A 296 -84.08 -8.51 -39.49
C ASN A 296 -84.40 -8.11 -40.93
N ASN A 297 -83.39 -7.96 -41.79
CA ASN A 297 -83.59 -7.62 -43.21
C ASN A 297 -84.43 -8.67 -43.96
N LEU A 298 -84.22 -9.96 -43.68
CA LEU A 298 -85.03 -11.04 -44.25
C LEU A 298 -86.48 -11.01 -43.75
N ALA A 299 -86.69 -10.76 -42.45
CA ALA A 299 -88.02 -10.67 -41.85
C ALA A 299 -88.81 -9.48 -42.43
N VAL A 300 -88.19 -8.30 -42.50
CA VAL A 300 -88.76 -7.10 -43.14
C VAL A 300 -89.07 -7.38 -44.61
N GLY A 301 -88.15 -8.00 -45.35
CA GLY A 301 -88.37 -8.40 -46.73
C GLY A 301 -89.55 -9.38 -46.90
N ARG A 302 -89.70 -10.33 -45.97
CA ARG A 302 -90.83 -11.27 -45.96
C ARG A 302 -92.16 -10.57 -45.69
N GLU A 303 -92.19 -9.62 -44.74
CA GLU A 303 -93.39 -8.83 -44.46
C GLU A 303 -93.80 -7.99 -45.66
N LEU A 304 -92.85 -7.29 -46.29
CA LEU A 304 -93.11 -6.52 -47.51
C LEU A 304 -93.66 -7.41 -48.64
N ARG A 305 -93.11 -8.63 -48.81
CA ARG A 305 -93.61 -9.58 -49.81
C ARG A 305 -95.02 -10.11 -49.50
N MET A 306 -95.30 -10.39 -48.22
CA MET A 306 -96.65 -10.76 -47.75
C MET A 306 -97.67 -9.67 -48.04
N ILE A 307 -97.29 -8.41 -47.83
CA ILE A 307 -98.13 -7.25 -48.15
C ILE A 307 -98.39 -7.19 -49.66
N GLY A 308 -97.35 -7.35 -50.50
CA GLY A 308 -97.49 -7.40 -51.96
C GLY A 308 -98.47 -8.50 -52.41
N LEU A 309 -98.34 -9.71 -51.86
CA LEU A 309 -99.24 -10.83 -52.13
C LEU A 309 -100.68 -10.54 -51.68
N LYS A 310 -100.88 -9.92 -50.51
CA LYS A 310 -102.22 -9.54 -50.05
C LYS A 310 -102.89 -8.54 -50.99
N LYS A 311 -102.13 -7.55 -51.50
CA LYS A 311 -102.62 -6.60 -52.52
C LYS A 311 -103.02 -7.33 -53.82
N GLU A 312 -102.20 -8.28 -54.25
CA GLU A 312 -102.45 -9.08 -55.47
C GLU A 312 -103.70 -9.96 -55.32
N VAL A 313 -103.88 -10.60 -54.16
CA VAL A 313 -105.09 -11.38 -53.83
C VAL A 313 -106.34 -10.51 -53.82
N ASP A 314 -106.28 -9.30 -53.25
CA ASP A 314 -107.43 -8.40 -53.28
C ASP A 314 -107.73 -7.87 -54.69
N GLY A 315 -106.70 -7.64 -55.51
CA GLY A 315 -106.86 -7.34 -56.94
C GLY A 315 -107.63 -8.45 -57.67
N LEU A 316 -107.25 -9.72 -57.45
CA LEU A 316 -107.96 -10.87 -58.01
C LEU A 316 -109.39 -11.00 -57.46
N LEU A 317 -109.61 -10.79 -56.17
CA LEU A 317 -110.96 -10.85 -55.58
C LEU A 317 -111.90 -9.82 -56.23
N CYS A 318 -111.41 -8.62 -56.49
CA CYS A 318 -112.13 -7.58 -57.23
C CYS A 318 -112.48 -8.02 -58.67
N GLU A 319 -111.56 -8.67 -59.39
CA GLU A 319 -111.84 -9.20 -60.75
C GLU A 319 -112.97 -10.24 -60.75
N PHE A 320 -113.13 -11.02 -59.67
CA PHE A 320 -114.22 -11.98 -59.50
C PHE A 320 -115.49 -11.41 -58.83
N GLY A 321 -115.59 -10.08 -58.69
CA GLY A 321 -116.77 -9.40 -58.12
C GLY A 321 -116.97 -9.62 -56.62
N ARG A 322 -115.91 -9.97 -55.89
CA ARG A 322 -115.91 -10.13 -54.42
C ARG A 322 -115.25 -8.94 -53.74
N GLU A 323 -115.65 -8.66 -52.49
CA GLU A 323 -115.06 -7.59 -51.69
C GLU A 323 -113.59 -7.86 -51.34
N GLU A 324 -112.79 -6.79 -51.35
CA GLU A 324 -111.40 -6.81 -50.88
C GLU A 324 -111.35 -7.21 -49.40
N LYS A 325 -110.54 -8.22 -49.09
CA LYS A 325 -110.48 -8.81 -47.76
C LYS A 325 -109.34 -8.26 -46.90
N TYR A 326 -108.27 -7.78 -47.52
CA TYR A 326 -107.03 -7.41 -46.84
C TYR A 326 -106.67 -5.91 -46.99
N LYS A 327 -107.52 -5.08 -47.62
CA LYS A 327 -107.30 -3.63 -47.86
C LYS A 327 -106.83 -2.87 -46.62
N SER A 328 -107.44 -3.14 -45.47
CA SER A 328 -107.09 -2.48 -44.19
C SER A 328 -105.69 -2.84 -43.67
N ASP A 329 -105.17 -4.03 -44.01
CA ASP A 329 -103.91 -4.54 -43.47
C ASP A 329 -102.71 -3.77 -44.01
N TYR A 330 -102.73 -3.40 -45.30
CA TYR A 330 -101.62 -2.69 -45.92
C TYR A 330 -101.83 -1.16 -45.99
N GLN A 331 -103.06 -0.66 -45.87
CA GLN A 331 -103.32 0.78 -45.62
C GLN A 331 -102.79 1.25 -44.26
N LYS A 332 -102.88 0.41 -43.21
CA LYS A 332 -102.32 0.68 -41.87
C LYS A 332 -100.80 0.84 -41.86
N ILE A 333 -100.12 0.23 -42.82
CA ILE A 333 -98.65 0.22 -42.90
C ILE A 333 -98.16 1.40 -43.73
N GLU A 334 -98.86 1.74 -44.82
CA GLU A 334 -98.61 2.97 -45.60
C GLU A 334 -98.87 4.25 -44.79
N SER A 335 -99.87 4.26 -43.92
CA SER A 335 -100.08 5.40 -42.99
C SER A 335 -98.96 5.53 -41.95
N LYS A 336 -98.28 4.43 -41.61
CA LYS A 336 -97.15 4.41 -40.67
C LYS A 336 -95.81 4.76 -41.32
N SER A 337 -95.61 4.49 -42.61
CA SER A 337 -94.39 4.89 -43.33
C SER A 337 -94.38 6.39 -43.65
N LEU A 338 -95.56 7.02 -43.84
CA LEU A 338 -95.70 8.47 -44.04
C LEU A 338 -95.54 9.28 -42.74
N SER A 339 -95.75 8.67 -41.56
CA SER A 339 -95.56 9.34 -40.25
C SER A 339 -94.18 9.09 -39.62
N GLY A 340 -93.31 8.33 -40.28
CA GLY A 340 -91.97 7.96 -39.79
C GLY A 340 -90.82 8.68 -40.49
N ASN A 341 -91.10 9.73 -41.27
CA ASN A 341 -90.10 10.50 -42.02
C ASN A 341 -89.99 11.96 -41.56
N THR A 342 -90.39 12.24 -40.33
CA THR A 342 -90.13 13.51 -39.62
C THR A 342 -89.70 13.16 -38.20
N ASP A 343 -88.41 12.90 -38.04
CA ASP A 343 -87.53 13.42 -36.98
C ASP A 343 -86.09 12.93 -37.18
#